data_AF-A0A1Z7M3S0-F1
#
_entry.id   AF-A0A1Z7M3S0-F1
#
_cell.length_a   1.000
_cell.length_b   1.000
_cell.length_c   1.000
_cell.angle_alpha   90.00
_cell.angle_beta   90.00
_cell.angle_gamma   90.00
#
_symmetry.space_group_name_H-M   'P 1'
#
loop_
_entity.id
_entity.type
_entity.pdbx_description
1 polymer ?
#
loop_
_entity_poly.entity_id
_entity_poly.type
_entity_poly.pdbx_seq_one_letter_code
_entity_poly.pdbx_strand_id
1 'polypeptide(L)'
;MLFKRKRFGIVFLILLLLQGCSNGGDVSKVQIDYGQSSIYSREDMDSAIQKIKEEFKTWKGAKLLSVSYTDDKRAEEELSYCNELKDGADFSECIVFESVFHSPKKDSGAWNPDQDYTGWQWYLARSGKEDWELLTWGY
;
A
#
# COMPACT_ATOMS: atom_id res chain seq x y z
N MET A 1 34.41 -57.52 -5.35
CA MET A 1 34.56 -56.07 -5.59
C MET A 1 34.44 -55.81 -7.08
N LEU A 2 33.36 -55.13 -7.50
CA LEU A 2 33.10 -54.74 -8.89
C LEU A 2 32.60 -53.28 -8.88
N PHE A 3 33.37 -52.38 -9.48
CA PHE A 3 33.03 -50.99 -9.73
C PHE A 3 31.92 -50.90 -10.80
N LYS A 4 30.91 -50.02 -10.64
CA LYS A 4 30.61 -48.93 -11.61
C LYS A 4 29.27 -48.18 -11.38
N ARG A 5 29.40 -46.85 -11.52
CA ARG A 5 28.49 -45.84 -12.09
C ARG A 5 27.41 -45.20 -11.20
N LYS A 6 27.76 -43.98 -10.76
CA LYS A 6 26.89 -42.87 -10.36
C LYS A 6 25.74 -42.67 -11.35
N ARG A 7 24.53 -42.45 -10.83
CA ARG A 7 23.44 -41.75 -11.54
C ARG A 7 23.03 -40.57 -10.69
N PHE A 8 23.49 -39.37 -11.07
CA PHE A 8 22.92 -38.11 -10.63
C PHE A 8 21.52 -38.01 -11.26
N GLY A 9 20.47 -38.17 -10.46
CA GLY A 9 19.10 -37.88 -10.88
C GLY A 9 18.79 -36.41 -10.60
N ILE A 10 19.05 -35.56 -11.59
CA ILE A 10 18.58 -34.17 -11.61
C ILE A 10 17.07 -34.21 -11.84
N VAL A 11 16.27 -33.88 -10.81
CA VAL A 11 14.86 -33.52 -10.99
C VAL A 11 14.83 -32.00 -11.05
N PHE A 12 14.65 -31.49 -12.26
CA PHE A 12 14.57 -30.08 -12.59
C PHE A 12 13.25 -29.88 -13.32
N LEU A 13 12.70 -28.66 -13.23
CA LEU A 13 11.56 -28.12 -13.97
C LEU A 13 10.16 -28.50 -13.42
N ILE A 14 9.24 -27.57 -13.10
CA ILE A 14 9.13 -26.11 -13.32
C ILE A 14 8.20 -25.58 -12.20
N LEU A 15 8.68 -24.64 -11.37
CA LEU A 15 7.78 -23.69 -10.72
C LEU A 15 7.38 -22.69 -11.81
N LEU A 16 6.14 -22.80 -12.30
CA LEU A 16 5.53 -21.82 -13.19
C LEU A 16 5.45 -20.50 -12.41
N LEU A 17 6.51 -19.70 -12.49
CA LEU A 17 6.45 -18.28 -12.22
C LEU A 17 5.57 -17.69 -13.32
N LEU A 18 4.26 -17.69 -13.09
CA LEU A 18 3.37 -16.70 -13.68
C LEU A 18 3.84 -15.34 -13.14
N GLN A 19 4.92 -14.80 -13.70
CA GLN A 19 5.13 -13.36 -13.72
C GLN A 19 4.08 -12.83 -14.70
N GLY A 20 2.83 -12.79 -14.23
CA GLY A 20 1.78 -12.08 -14.92
C GLY A 20 2.26 -10.64 -15.03
N CYS A 21 2.25 -10.10 -16.24
CA CYS A 21 2.29 -8.66 -16.44
C CYS A 21 1.23 -8.06 -15.52
N SER A 22 1.64 -7.44 -14.40
CA SER A 22 0.67 -6.82 -13.50
C SER A 22 0.06 -5.67 -14.28
N ASN A 23 -1.18 -5.85 -14.73
CA ASN A 23 -1.96 -4.80 -15.40
C ASN A 23 -2.39 -3.68 -14.42
N GLY A 24 -1.93 -3.73 -13.17
CA GLY A 24 -2.22 -2.81 -12.08
C GLY A 24 -0.95 -2.15 -11.51
N GLY A 25 -1.09 -1.48 -10.37
CA GLY A 25 0.05 -0.88 -9.66
C GLY A 25 0.92 -1.93 -8.96
N ASP A 26 2.23 -1.71 -8.96
CA ASP A 26 3.20 -2.56 -8.25
C ASP A 26 3.29 -2.16 -6.77
N VAL A 27 2.88 -3.08 -5.90
CA VAL A 27 2.94 -2.97 -4.43
C VAL A 27 3.82 -4.06 -3.79
N SER A 28 4.66 -4.73 -4.58
CA SER A 28 5.41 -5.92 -4.13
C SER A 28 6.62 -5.61 -3.23
N LYS A 29 7.16 -4.39 -3.28
CA LYS A 29 8.38 -3.97 -2.57
C LYS A 29 8.22 -2.65 -1.82
N VAL A 30 7.02 -2.39 -1.31
CA VAL A 30 6.72 -1.17 -0.56
C VAL A 30 7.48 -1.17 0.75
N GLN A 31 8.21 -0.10 1.02
CA GLN A 31 8.80 0.15 2.34
C GLN A 31 7.74 0.77 3.24
N ILE A 32 7.56 0.19 4.43
CA ILE A 32 6.58 0.71 5.40
C ILE A 32 7.34 1.31 6.57
N ASP A 33 7.11 2.60 6.80
CA ASP A 33 7.50 3.28 8.02
C ASP A 33 6.26 3.47 8.90
N TYR A 34 6.25 2.78 10.03
CA TYR A 34 5.14 2.82 10.99
C TYR A 34 5.24 4.03 11.92
N GLY A 35 6.34 4.79 11.87
CA GLY A 35 6.58 5.90 12.77
C GLY A 35 6.54 5.48 14.24
N GLN A 36 6.08 6.39 15.09
CA GLN A 36 5.72 6.12 16.48
C GLN A 36 4.25 6.46 16.66
N SER A 37 3.51 5.59 17.35
CA SER A 37 2.12 5.82 17.68
C SER A 37 1.80 5.27 19.06
N SER A 38 1.02 6.05 19.80
CA SER A 38 0.39 5.67 21.07
C SER A 38 -1.08 5.27 20.88
N ILE A 39 -1.66 5.60 19.72
CA ILE A 39 -3.06 5.37 19.36
C ILE A 39 -3.21 4.05 18.59
N TYR A 40 -2.33 3.79 17.62
CA TYR A 40 -2.44 2.68 16.69
C TYR A 40 -1.43 1.57 16.96
N SER A 41 -1.94 0.35 17.05
CA SER A 41 -1.09 -0.84 16.99
C SER A 41 -0.53 -1.05 15.58
N ARG A 42 0.45 -1.96 15.47
CA ARG A 42 0.98 -2.37 14.17
C ARG A 42 -0.11 -3.01 13.32
N GLU A 43 -0.98 -3.79 13.94
CA GLU A 43 -2.10 -4.46 13.31
C GLU A 43 -3.14 -3.46 12.76
N ASP A 44 -3.40 -2.38 13.50
CA ASP A 44 -4.26 -1.28 13.02
C ASP A 44 -3.67 -0.64 11.77
N MET A 45 -2.38 -0.31 11.79
CA MET A 45 -1.70 0.29 10.64
C MET A 45 -1.62 -0.65 9.45
N ASP A 46 -1.32 -1.93 9.67
CA ASP A 46 -1.24 -2.93 8.60
C ASP A 46 -2.59 -3.10 7.88
N SER A 47 -3.70 -3.09 8.63
CA SER A 47 -5.03 -3.16 8.03
C SER A 47 -5.41 -1.90 7.25
N ALA A 48 -5.00 -0.71 7.70
CA ALA A 48 -5.18 0.54 6.94
C ALA A 48 -4.32 0.56 5.66
N ILE A 49 -3.05 0.20 5.78
CA ILE A 49 -2.10 0.10 4.64
C ILE A 49 -2.58 -0.92 3.62
N GLN A 50 -3.27 -1.98 4.04
CA GLN A 50 -3.86 -2.94 3.13
C GLN A 50 -4.91 -2.31 2.22
N LYS A 51 -5.74 -1.38 2.73
CA LYS A 51 -6.69 -0.60 1.90
C LYS A 51 -5.96 0.29 0.89
N ILE A 52 -4.87 0.93 1.30
CA ILE A 52 -4.00 1.70 0.39
C ILE A 52 -3.45 0.79 -0.72
N LYS A 53 -2.94 -0.40 -0.38
CA LYS A 53 -2.42 -1.36 -1.37
C LYS A 53 -3.50 -1.90 -2.31
N GLU A 54 -4.71 -2.10 -1.81
CA GLU A 54 -5.86 -2.52 -2.62
C GLU A 54 -6.23 -1.46 -3.65
N GLU A 55 -6.32 -0.20 -3.24
CA GLU A 55 -6.54 0.93 -4.14
C GLU A 55 -5.39 1.08 -5.13
N PHE A 56 -4.14 1.08 -4.64
CA PHE A 56 -2.97 1.28 -5.49
C PHE A 56 -2.81 0.19 -6.56
N LYS A 57 -3.27 -1.05 -6.31
CA LYS A 57 -3.29 -2.09 -7.34
C LYS A 57 -4.13 -1.71 -8.56
N THR A 58 -5.06 -0.77 -8.45
CA THR A 58 -5.83 -0.27 -9.60
C THR A 58 -5.03 0.73 -10.45
N TRP A 59 -3.92 1.27 -9.94
CA TRP A 59 -3.11 2.31 -10.59
C TRP A 59 -2.13 1.71 -11.59
N LYS A 60 -2.65 1.31 -12.74
CA LYS A 60 -1.90 0.61 -13.80
C LYS A 60 -0.56 1.27 -14.13
N GLY A 61 0.52 0.51 -13.97
CA GLY A 61 1.86 0.94 -14.34
C GLY A 61 2.53 1.87 -13.33
N ALA A 62 1.83 2.30 -12.28
CA ALA A 62 2.44 2.99 -11.16
C ALA A 62 3.13 1.99 -10.23
N LYS A 63 4.06 2.47 -9.41
CA LYS A 63 4.76 1.65 -8.42
C LYS A 63 4.82 2.36 -7.07
N LEU A 64 4.27 1.73 -6.05
CA LEU A 64 4.31 2.26 -4.69
C LEU A 64 5.68 1.95 -4.09
N LEU A 65 6.41 2.98 -3.69
CA LEU A 65 7.79 2.87 -3.19
C LEU A 65 7.80 2.83 -1.66
N SER A 66 7.07 3.74 -1.02
CA SER A 66 6.93 3.76 0.44
C SER A 66 5.56 4.21 0.90
N VAL A 67 5.18 3.80 2.10
CA VAL A 67 4.08 4.34 2.88
C VAL A 67 4.61 4.63 4.28
N SER A 68 4.41 5.84 4.76
CA SER A 68 4.87 6.33 6.05
C SER A 68 3.70 6.86 6.85
N TYR A 69 3.51 6.36 8.07
CA TYR A 69 2.58 6.97 9.01
C TYR A 69 3.07 8.39 9.35
N THR A 70 2.15 9.36 9.40
CA THR A 70 2.50 10.76 9.71
C THR A 70 2.82 10.90 11.19
N ASP A 71 1.80 11.06 12.04
CA ASP A 71 1.87 11.04 13.49
C ASP A 71 0.46 11.05 14.11
N ASP A 72 0.39 10.74 15.41
CA ASP A 72 -0.85 10.72 16.20
C ASP A 72 -1.59 12.06 16.16
N LYS A 73 -0.85 13.18 16.24
CA LYS A 73 -1.45 14.50 16.27
C LYS A 73 -2.16 14.81 14.95
N ARG A 74 -1.52 14.50 13.82
CA ARG A 74 -2.10 14.69 12.48
C ARG A 74 -3.34 13.82 12.30
N ALA A 75 -3.32 12.58 12.77
CA ALA A 75 -4.46 11.68 12.75
C ALA A 75 -5.67 12.24 13.53
N GLU A 76 -5.44 12.76 14.75
CA GLU A 76 -6.49 13.38 15.56
C GLU A 76 -7.03 14.68 14.94
N GLU A 77 -6.16 15.56 14.45
CA GLU A 77 -6.53 16.84 13.84
C GLU A 77 -7.38 16.66 12.56
N GLU A 78 -7.15 15.58 11.81
CA GLU A 78 -7.85 15.31 10.55
C GLU A 78 -9.16 14.52 10.72
N LEU A 79 -9.54 14.13 11.94
CA LEU A 79 -10.80 13.39 12.17
C LEU A 79 -12.04 14.19 11.73
N SER A 80 -12.05 15.51 11.96
CA SER A 80 -13.16 16.36 11.51
C SER A 80 -13.26 16.35 9.99
N TYR A 81 -12.13 16.50 9.30
CA TYR A 81 -12.08 16.46 7.84
C TYR A 81 -12.50 15.10 7.29
N CYS A 82 -12.01 14.01 7.89
CA CYS A 82 -12.42 12.63 7.59
C CYS A 82 -13.97 12.46 7.67
N ASN A 83 -14.64 13.08 8.65
CA ASN A 83 -16.10 13.04 8.76
C ASN A 83 -16.80 13.95 7.73
N GLU A 84 -16.21 15.08 7.35
CA GLU A 84 -16.76 15.96 6.31
C GLU A 84 -16.74 15.32 4.91
N LEU A 85 -15.83 14.36 4.67
CA LEU A 85 -15.72 13.66 3.38
C LEU A 85 -16.91 12.73 3.08
N LYS A 86 -17.73 12.39 4.09
CA LYS A 86 -18.85 11.46 3.93
C LYS A 86 -20.07 11.93 4.72
N ASP A 87 -21.12 12.32 3.99
CA ASP A 87 -22.38 12.77 4.58
C ASP A 87 -22.93 11.75 5.59
N GLY A 88 -23.14 12.21 6.83
CA GLY A 88 -23.68 11.38 7.91
C GLY A 88 -22.68 10.41 8.53
N ALA A 89 -21.39 10.52 8.23
CA ALA A 89 -20.36 9.79 8.94
C ALA A 89 -20.22 10.25 10.40
N ASP A 90 -19.87 9.28 11.25
CA ASP A 90 -19.54 9.46 12.67
C ASP A 90 -18.35 8.55 12.99
N PHE A 91 -17.25 8.76 12.26
CA PHE A 91 -15.99 8.07 12.48
C PHE A 91 -15.42 8.48 13.83
N SER A 92 -14.91 7.49 14.57
CA SER A 92 -14.23 7.73 15.85
C SER A 92 -12.72 7.88 15.67
N GLU A 93 -12.17 7.43 14.54
CA GLU A 93 -10.73 7.40 14.26
C GLU A 93 -10.48 7.77 12.79
N CYS A 94 -9.42 8.53 12.56
CA CYS A 94 -8.90 8.89 11.24
C CYS A 94 -7.39 8.63 11.27
N ILE A 95 -6.85 7.96 10.25
CA ILE A 95 -5.43 7.65 10.13
C ILE A 95 -4.91 8.20 8.81
N VAL A 96 -3.78 8.89 8.88
CA VAL A 96 -3.19 9.59 7.75
C VAL A 96 -1.82 8.99 7.44
N PHE A 97 -1.62 8.66 6.17
CA PHE A 97 -0.32 8.21 5.67
C PHE A 97 0.16 9.12 4.56
N GLU A 98 1.48 9.25 4.43
CA GLU A 98 2.11 9.77 3.24
C GLU A 98 2.78 8.64 2.47
N SER A 99 2.90 8.81 1.16
CA SER A 99 3.56 7.83 0.31
C SER A 99 4.49 8.49 -0.69
N VAL A 100 5.43 7.68 -1.15
CA VAL A 100 6.17 7.94 -2.38
C VAL A 100 5.74 6.90 -3.40
N PHE A 101 5.36 7.33 -4.58
CA PHE A 101 5.09 6.43 -5.70
C PHE A 101 5.74 6.94 -6.98
N HIS A 102 6.09 6.00 -7.86
CA HIS A 102 6.56 6.28 -9.20
C HIS A 102 5.39 6.16 -10.17
N SER A 103 5.15 7.19 -10.97
CA SER A 103 4.07 7.22 -11.95
C SER A 103 4.34 6.28 -13.14
N PRO A 104 3.32 5.93 -13.94
CA PRO A 104 3.52 5.15 -15.15
C PRO A 104 4.47 5.83 -16.13
N LYS A 105 5.20 5.06 -16.93
CA LYS A 105 6.07 5.59 -18.00
C LYS A 105 5.31 6.18 -19.18
N LYS A 106 4.09 5.68 -19.40
CA LYS A 106 3.17 6.02 -20.48
C LYS A 106 1.75 5.91 -19.94
N ASP A 107 0.82 6.60 -20.57
CA ASP A 107 -0.60 6.60 -20.20
C ASP A 107 -0.84 7.01 -18.73
N SER A 108 -0.03 7.94 -18.22
CA SER A 108 0.04 8.34 -16.80
C SER A 108 -1.14 9.20 -16.32
N GLY A 109 -2.17 9.37 -17.15
CA GLY A 109 -3.37 10.13 -16.82
C GLY A 109 -3.05 11.59 -16.47
N ALA A 110 -3.45 12.00 -15.27
CA ALA A 110 -3.22 13.34 -14.75
C ALA A 110 -1.79 13.59 -14.22
N TRP A 111 -0.95 12.55 -14.15
CA TRP A 111 0.42 12.66 -13.66
C TRP A 111 1.44 12.86 -14.79
N ASN A 112 2.55 13.50 -14.47
CA ASN A 112 3.73 13.51 -15.32
C ASN A 112 4.27 12.08 -15.43
N PRO A 113 4.61 11.61 -16.64
CA PRO A 113 5.10 10.25 -16.84
C PRO A 113 6.50 10.05 -16.27
N ASP A 114 6.79 8.85 -15.75
CA ASP A 114 8.11 8.42 -15.26
C ASP A 114 8.67 9.38 -14.19
N GLN A 115 7.83 9.76 -13.22
CA GLN A 115 8.17 10.69 -12.13
C GLN A 115 7.86 10.10 -10.76
N ASP A 116 8.70 10.44 -9.78
CA ASP A 116 8.42 10.17 -8.37
C ASP A 116 7.55 11.29 -7.80
N TYR A 117 6.44 10.89 -7.18
CA TYR A 117 5.53 11.74 -6.42
C TYR A 117 5.76 11.49 -4.95
N THR A 118 6.18 12.51 -4.22
CA THR A 118 6.48 12.45 -2.78
C THR A 118 5.42 13.19 -1.98
N GLY A 119 5.14 12.75 -0.74
CA GLY A 119 4.17 13.40 0.14
C GLY A 119 2.73 13.20 -0.31
N TRP A 120 2.46 12.14 -1.08
CA TRP A 120 1.10 11.83 -1.50
C TRP A 120 0.30 11.26 -0.33
N GLN A 121 -0.79 11.93 0.04
CA GLN A 121 -1.51 11.67 1.27
C GLN A 121 -2.63 10.65 1.07
N TRP A 122 -2.91 9.87 2.12
CA TRP A 122 -4.01 8.92 2.20
C TRP A 122 -4.77 9.15 3.50
N TYR A 123 -6.08 9.32 3.40
CA TYR A 123 -6.97 9.53 4.55
C TYR A 123 -7.90 8.33 4.67
N LEU A 124 -7.79 7.62 5.78
CA LEU A 124 -8.66 6.50 6.11
C LEU A 124 -9.36 6.75 7.43
N ALA A 125 -10.57 6.26 7.58
CA ALA A 125 -11.32 6.39 8.83
C ALA A 125 -12.07 5.11 9.18
N ARG A 126 -12.42 4.96 10.46
CA ARG A 126 -13.26 3.87 10.98
C ARG A 126 -14.06 4.30 12.20
N SER A 127 -15.07 3.50 12.54
CA SER A 127 -15.82 3.61 13.78
C SER A 127 -15.51 2.41 14.68
N GLY A 128 -14.84 2.64 15.80
CA GLY A 128 -14.41 1.59 16.73
C GLY A 128 -13.53 0.53 16.07
N LYS A 129 -13.89 -0.75 16.23
CA LYS A 129 -13.12 -1.90 15.72
C LYS A 129 -13.53 -2.36 14.32
N GLU A 130 -14.25 -1.53 13.58
CA GLU A 130 -14.64 -1.83 12.20
C GLU A 130 -13.45 -1.72 11.24
N ASP A 131 -13.64 -2.21 10.01
CA ASP A 131 -12.63 -2.11 8.96
C ASP A 131 -12.38 -0.65 8.58
N TRP A 132 -11.13 -0.33 8.23
CA TRP A 132 -10.79 0.98 7.67
C TRP A 132 -11.49 1.23 6.32
N GLU A 133 -12.04 2.42 6.18
CA GLU A 133 -12.55 2.97 4.93
C GLU A 133 -11.51 3.94 4.36
N LEU A 134 -11.12 3.74 3.10
CA LEU A 134 -10.28 4.71 2.38
C LEU A 134 -11.19 5.82 1.85
N LEU A 135 -11.04 7.04 2.38
CA LEU A 135 -11.93 8.15 2.07
C LEU A 135 -11.42 8.98 0.89
N THR A 136 -10.14 9.32 0.89
CA THR A 136 -9.52 10.13 -0.16
C THR A 136 -8.01 9.95 -0.19
N TRP A 137 -7.39 10.40 -1.28
CA TRP A 137 -5.95 10.41 -1.47
C TRP A 137 -5.54 11.51 -2.45
N GLY A 138 -4.38 12.13 -2.25
CA GLY A 138 -3.95 13.27 -3.07
C GLY A 138 -2.97 14.22 -2.39
N TYR A 139 -2.88 15.42 -2.95
CA TYR A 139 -2.21 16.60 -2.38
C TYR A 139 -3.23 17.61 -1.87
#